data_AF-A0AAW4KSR9-F1
#
_entry.id   AF-A0AAW4KSR9-F1
#
_cell.length_a   1.000
_cell.length_b   1.000
_cell.length_c   1.000
_cell.angle_alpha   90.00
_cell.angle_beta   90.00
_cell.angle_gamma   90.00
#
_symmetry.space_group_name_H-M   'P 1'
#
loop_
_entity.id
_entity.type
_entity.pdbx_description
1 polymer ?
#
loop_
_entity_poly.entity_id
_entity_poly.type
_entity_poly.pdbx_seq_one_letter_code
_entity_poly.pdbx_strand_id
1 'polypeptide(L)'
;LNVFDLDWQPKGALNLAASDWQTLGAIAALSEQALADNGLPQFEGSNAWAVSGSRTQSGKPLLAGDPHIRFSVPSVWYEAQLSAPGFELYGYHNAL
;
A
#
# COMPACT_ATOMS: atom_id res chain seq x y z
N LEU A 1 -8.99 -20.51 6.66
CA LEU A 1 -9.43 -19.09 6.77
C LEU A 1 -9.83 -18.65 5.38
N ASN A 2 -11.08 -18.88 4.99
CA ASN A 2 -11.60 -18.64 3.63
C ASN A 2 -12.07 -17.19 3.44
N VAL A 3 -11.56 -16.25 4.24
CA VAL A 3 -12.02 -14.86 4.27
C VAL A 3 -11.60 -14.07 3.02
N PHE A 4 -10.60 -14.55 2.28
CA PHE A 4 -10.09 -13.91 1.06
C PHE A 4 -10.25 -14.77 -0.19
N ASP A 5 -11.05 -15.84 -0.13
CA ASP A 5 -11.38 -16.66 -1.30
C ASP A 5 -12.46 -15.90 -2.10
N LEU A 6 -12.04 -14.80 -2.72
CA LEU A 6 -12.88 -14.02 -3.62
C LEU A 6 -12.93 -14.77 -4.94
N ASP A 7 -14.02 -15.47 -5.19
CA ASP A 7 -14.33 -16.03 -6.50
C ASP A 7 -14.11 -14.95 -7.56
N TRP A 8 -13.29 -15.24 -8.57
CA TRP A 8 -13.08 -14.32 -9.67
C TRP A 8 -14.41 -14.06 -10.38
N GLN A 9 -14.94 -12.84 -10.24
CA GLN A 9 -16.15 -12.39 -10.90
C GLN A 9 -15.77 -11.46 -12.07
N PRO A 10 -15.55 -11.98 -13.28
CA PRO A 10 -15.16 -11.16 -14.44
C PRO A 10 -16.22 -10.13 -14.84
N LYS A 11 -17.45 -10.28 -14.37
CA LYS A 11 -18.56 -9.34 -14.57
C LYS A 11 -18.74 -8.34 -13.42
N GLY A 12 -17.84 -8.38 -12.43
CA GLY A 12 -17.96 -7.64 -11.18
C GLY A 12 -18.78 -8.39 -10.14
N ALA A 13 -18.46 -8.17 -8.86
CA ALA A 13 -19.18 -8.76 -7.73
C ALA A 13 -20.50 -8.03 -7.41
N LEU A 14 -20.74 -6.87 -8.02
CA LEU A 14 -21.88 -5.99 -7.77
C LEU A 14 -22.56 -5.63 -9.11
N ASN A 15 -23.88 -5.71 -9.16
CA ASN A 15 -24.69 -5.24 -10.29
C ASN A 15 -25.01 -3.74 -10.11
N LEU A 16 -24.12 -2.88 -10.60
CA LEU A 16 -24.25 -1.43 -10.47
C LEU A 16 -24.87 -0.82 -11.73
N ALA A 17 -25.83 0.08 -11.55
CA ALA A 17 -26.37 0.91 -12.62
C ALA A 17 -25.35 2.00 -13.03
N ALA A 18 -25.53 2.59 -14.22
CA ALA A 18 -24.68 3.68 -14.70
C ALA A 18 -24.65 4.88 -13.72
N SER A 19 -25.77 5.17 -13.05
CA SER A 19 -25.87 6.21 -12.02
C SER A 19 -25.02 5.90 -10.78
N ASP A 20 -24.89 4.63 -10.41
CA ASP A 20 -24.11 4.24 -9.23
C ASP A 20 -22.63 4.54 -9.44
N TRP A 21 -22.12 4.35 -10.66
CA TRP A 21 -20.75 4.73 -11.02
C TRP A 21 -20.49 6.24 -10.91
N GLN A 22 -21.49 7.07 -11.24
CA GLN A 22 -21.39 8.52 -11.08
C GLN A 22 -21.31 8.89 -9.60
N THR A 23 -22.15 8.28 -8.76
CA THR A 23 -22.12 8.50 -7.31
C THR A 23 -20.82 8.01 -6.69
N LEU A 24 -20.33 6.82 -7.05
CA LEU A 24 -19.06 6.29 -6.57
C LEU A 24 -17.87 7.17 -6.99
N GLY A 25 -17.88 7.68 -8.23
CA GLY A 25 -16.88 8.64 -8.70
C GLY A 25 -16.90 9.94 -7.88
N ALA A 26 -18.10 10.46 -7.56
CA ALA A 26 -18.24 11.65 -6.72
C ALA A 26 -17.72 11.41 -5.29
N ILE A 27 -18.00 10.24 -4.69
CA ILE A 27 -17.47 9.87 -3.37
C ILE A 27 -15.95 9.74 -3.41
N ALA A 28 -15.39 9.11 -4.45
CA ALA A 28 -13.93 8.98 -4.61
C ALA A 28 -13.26 10.36 -4.71
N ALA A 29 -13.81 11.26 -5.53
CA ALA A 29 -13.30 12.62 -5.67
C ALA A 29 -13.39 13.42 -4.37
N LEU A 30 -14.51 13.31 -3.63
CA LEU A 30 -14.66 13.93 -2.31
C LEU A 30 -13.64 13.40 -1.31
N SER A 31 -13.39 12.08 -1.32
CA SER A 31 -12.38 11.46 -0.46
C SER A 31 -10.98 11.95 -0.80
N GLU A 32 -10.61 11.99 -2.07
CA GLU A 32 -9.30 12.48 -2.53
C GLU A 32 -9.10 13.95 -2.16
N GLN A 33 -10.12 14.78 -2.38
CA GLN A 33 -10.10 16.19 -2.00
C GLN A 33 -9.94 16.36 -0.48
N ALA A 34 -10.65 15.58 0.33
CA ALA A 34 -10.54 15.65 1.78
C ALA A 34 -9.13 15.29 2.28
N LEU A 35 -8.46 14.30 1.68
CA LEU A 35 -7.06 13.99 2.01
C LEU A 35 -6.14 15.16 1.64
N ALA A 36 -6.31 15.71 0.43
CA ALA A 36 -5.52 16.84 -0.04
C ALA A 36 -5.69 18.09 0.83
N ASP A 37 -6.93 18.43 1.20
CA ASP A 37 -7.26 19.59 2.04
C ASP A 37 -6.64 19.50 3.45
N ASN A 38 -6.43 18.27 3.94
CA ASN A 38 -5.79 18.01 5.24
C ASN A 38 -4.28 17.76 5.12
N GLY A 39 -3.69 17.94 3.93
CA GLY A 39 -2.26 17.71 3.69
C GLY A 39 -1.83 16.25 3.86
N LEU A 40 -2.77 15.30 3.80
CA LEU A 40 -2.48 13.88 3.93
C LEU A 40 -2.04 13.31 2.58
N PRO A 41 -0.88 12.63 2.51
CA PRO A 41 -0.41 11.99 1.30
C PRO A 41 -1.36 10.84 0.92
N GLN A 42 -1.78 10.82 -0.34
CA GLN A 42 -2.64 9.74 -0.85
C GLN A 42 -1.83 8.47 -1.11
N PHE A 43 -2.38 7.33 -0.70
CA PHE A 43 -1.89 6.02 -1.11
C PHE A 43 -2.27 5.74 -2.57
N GLU A 44 -1.29 5.44 -3.41
CA GLU A 44 -1.48 5.20 -4.84
C GLU A 44 -1.31 3.73 -5.21
N GLY A 45 -0.57 2.96 -4.41
CA GLY A 45 -0.31 1.56 -4.67
C GLY A 45 0.89 1.02 -3.88
N SER A 46 1.27 -0.23 -4.15
CA SER A 46 2.46 -0.83 -3.56
C SER A 46 2.89 -2.06 -4.35
N ASN A 47 4.20 -2.28 -4.42
CA ASN A 47 4.80 -3.55 -4.82
C ASN A 47 5.50 -4.21 -3.63
N ALA A 48 5.39 -5.53 -3.53
CA ALA A 48 6.09 -6.31 -2.51
C ALA A 48 6.52 -7.67 -3.08
N TRP A 49 7.82 -7.96 -3.01
CA TRP A 49 8.43 -9.16 -3.58
C TRP A 49 9.16 -9.93 -2.49
N ALA A 50 8.91 -11.24 -2.41
CA ALA A 50 9.66 -12.17 -1.60
C ALA A 50 10.13 -13.35 -2.47
N VAL A 51 11.44 -13.53 -2.57
CA VAL A 51 12.04 -14.57 -3.43
C VAL A 51 12.83 -15.54 -2.56
N SER A 52 12.49 -16.83 -2.67
CA SER A 52 13.24 -17.91 -2.02
C SER A 52 14.68 -17.95 -2.52
N GLY A 53 15.64 -18.24 -1.63
CA GLY A 53 17.05 -18.39 -2.02
C GLY A 53 17.32 -19.47 -3.07
N SER A 54 16.45 -20.49 -3.19
CA SER A 54 16.51 -21.49 -4.26
C SER A 54 16.32 -20.91 -5.67
N ARG A 55 15.79 -19.68 -5.77
CA ARG A 55 15.54 -18.95 -7.01
C ARG A 55 16.50 -17.77 -7.21
N THR A 56 17.55 -17.64 -6.39
CA THR A 56 18.55 -16.57 -6.48
C THR A 56 19.94 -17.14 -6.74
N GLN A 57 20.79 -16.40 -7.45
CA GLN A 57 22.16 -16.86 -7.75
C GLN A 57 23.02 -17.03 -6.48
N SER A 58 22.78 -16.23 -5.45
CA SER A 58 23.53 -16.26 -4.19
C SER A 58 23.10 -17.38 -3.24
N GLY A 59 21.97 -18.05 -3.53
CA GLY A 59 21.34 -18.99 -2.60
C GLY A 59 20.66 -18.33 -1.39
N LYS A 60 20.66 -16.99 -1.28
CA LYS A 60 20.05 -16.24 -0.16
C LYS A 60 18.69 -15.67 -0.55
N PRO A 61 17.73 -15.58 0.38
CA PRO A 61 16.43 -14.97 0.10
C PRO A 61 16.58 -13.48 -0.25
N LEU A 62 15.65 -12.96 -1.06
CA LEU A 62 15.53 -11.53 -1.35
C LEU A 62 14.15 -11.04 -0.91
N LEU A 63 14.14 -9.83 -0.33
CA LEU A 63 12.95 -9.09 0.03
C LEU A 63 13.08 -7.69 -0.58
N ALA A 64 12.04 -7.24 -1.27
CA ALA A 64 11.96 -5.89 -1.81
C ALA A 64 10.55 -5.34 -1.61
N GLY A 65 10.46 -4.12 -1.09
CA GLY A 65 9.23 -3.35 -0.99
C GLY A 65 9.40 -2.03 -1.73
N ASP A 66 8.32 -1.57 -2.35
CA ASP A 66 8.27 -0.32 -3.12
C ASP A 66 6.86 0.28 -2.96
N PRO A 67 6.59 0.97 -1.84
CA PRO A 67 5.29 1.60 -1.58
C PRO A 67 5.11 2.86 -2.43
N HIS A 68 3.96 3.00 -3.07
CA HIS A 68 3.61 4.16 -3.90
C HIS A 68 2.66 5.06 -3.13
N ILE A 69 3.22 6.14 -2.58
CA ILE A 69 2.48 7.13 -1.80
C ILE A 69 2.90 8.50 -2.31
N ARG A 70 1.92 9.42 -2.46
CA ARG A 70 2.21 10.80 -2.86
C ARG A 70 3.28 11.41 -1.97
N PHE A 71 4.15 12.18 -2.59
CA PHE A 71 5.13 12.99 -1.87
C PHE A 71 4.44 13.99 -0.95
N SER A 72 4.96 14.15 0.27
CA SER A 72 4.47 15.12 1.25
C SER A 72 5.60 15.80 2.01
N VAL A 73 5.27 16.95 2.59
CA VAL A 73 6.10 17.64 3.58
C VAL A 73 5.21 17.92 4.80
N PRO A 74 5.45 17.27 5.95
CA PRO A 74 6.56 16.35 6.23
C PRO A 74 6.46 15.02 5.46
N SER A 75 7.61 14.36 5.27
CA SER A 75 7.71 13.09 4.54
C SER A 75 6.86 12.00 5.20
N VAL A 76 6.24 11.14 4.38
CA VAL A 76 5.46 9.98 4.87
C VAL A 76 6.33 9.01 5.66
N TRP A 77 7.52 8.75 5.12
CA TRP A 77 8.45 7.77 5.64
C TRP A 77 9.69 8.45 6.19
N TYR A 78 10.21 7.90 7.29
CA TYR A 78 11.51 8.21 7.84
C TYR A 78 12.35 6.94 7.92
N GLU A 79 13.50 6.95 7.24
CA GLU A 79 14.46 5.83 7.29
C GLU A 79 15.26 5.90 8.59
N ALA A 80 15.19 4.83 9.39
CA ALA A 80 15.89 4.77 10.65
C ALA A 80 16.23 3.34 11.07
N GLN A 81 17.23 3.26 11.95
CA GLN A 81 17.63 2.06 12.66
C GLN A 81 17.36 2.24 14.16
N LEU A 82 16.66 1.28 14.74
CA LEU A 82 16.39 1.20 16.18
C LEU A 82 17.22 0.06 16.77
N SER A 83 18.12 0.39 17.69
CA SER A 83 19.03 -0.58 18.32
C SER A 83 18.93 -0.51 19.85
N ALA A 84 18.78 -1.69 20.47
CA ALA A 84 18.76 -1.85 21.92
C ALA A 84 19.30 -3.26 22.28
N PRO A 85 19.63 -3.54 23.56
CA PRO A 85 20.11 -4.87 23.95
C PRO A 85 19.11 -5.98 23.55
N GLY A 86 19.52 -6.84 22.60
CA GLY A 86 18.69 -7.92 22.07
C GLY A 86 17.65 -7.50 21.01
N PHE A 87 17.69 -6.26 20.52
CA PHE A 87 16.73 -5.75 19.53
C PHE A 87 17.44 -4.93 18.45
N GLU A 88 17.09 -5.22 17.20
CA GLU A 88 17.59 -4.50 16.03
C GLU A 88 16.50 -4.42 14.97
N LEU A 89 16.17 -3.22 14.52
CA LEU A 89 15.17 -2.98 13.48
C LEU A 89 15.63 -1.85 12.56
N TYR A 90 15.87 -2.20 11.31
CA TYR A 90 16.18 -1.25 10.24
C TYR A 90 15.00 -1.15 9.27
N GLY A 91 14.67 0.05 8.83
CA GLY A 91 13.75 0.24 7.71
C GLY A 91 13.13 1.64 7.69
N TYR A 92 12.02 1.74 6.97
CA TYR A 92 11.20 2.93 6.90
C TYR A 92 10.10 2.88 7.96
N HIS A 93 9.94 3.96 8.71
CA HIS A 93 8.94 4.13 9.76
C HIS A 93 7.98 5.27 9.37
N ASN A 94 6.71 5.16 9.74
CA ASN A 94 5.75 6.26 9.53
C ASN A 94 6.20 7.48 10.33
N ALA A 95 6.27 8.63 9.65
CA ALA A 95 6.69 9.90 10.22
C ALA A 95 5.55 10.95 10.30
N LEU A 96 4.36 10.55 9.85
CA LEU A 96 3.10 11.29 9.92
C LEU A 96 2.15 10.66 10.94
#